data_AF-A0A2U3I2F9-F1
#
_entry.id   AF-A0A2U3I2F9-F1
#
_cell.length_a   1.000
_cell.length_b   1.000
_cell.length_c   1.000
_cell.angle_alpha   90.00
_cell.angle_beta   90.00
_cell.angle_gamma   90.00
#
_symmetry.space_group_name_H-M   'P 1'
#
loop_
_entity.id
_entity.type
_entity.pdbx_description
1 polymer ?
#
loop_
_entity_poly.entity_id
_entity_poly.type
_entity_poly.pdbx_seq_one_letter_code
_entity_poly.pdbx_strand_id
1 'polypeptide(L)'
;MDIGKGNTSPAELLKRRRIRTIVLMHDLMARVGAVNANQFAKWFDLSTEGWSRTTAAEFASDMATQVAETQDSKKWYRIVSGAQPLSERSLSNLQRLFPDARRIFFDGPERIFEALWGEIDTLWSVCRVVGHAYEFPDPKRPVDVSTFDPDDLEVLADASLSFEESLYNFECSILAYREFGDELTIDCLSEAIALYRIHDAISRLCKVDGVGAYRCVRMCLNDQAIATQLRTFNSHRATIDVYESISNELFTAEVRRLRNDLEYRKSVGAEDFAEYARDPESLCSSEARAELLRIA
;
A
#
# COMPACT_ATOMS: atom_id res chain seq x y z
N MET A 1 -28.15 10.45 -2.73
CA MET A 1 -27.83 9.01 -2.66
C MET A 1 -26.56 8.92 -1.85
N ASP A 2 -26.67 8.48 -0.61
CA ASP A 2 -25.63 8.60 0.42
C ASP A 2 -24.51 7.61 0.08
N ILE A 3 -23.42 8.12 -0.49
CA ILE A 3 -22.25 7.34 -0.90
C ILE A 3 -21.66 6.77 0.39
N GLY A 4 -21.67 5.45 0.51
CA GLY A 4 -21.36 4.72 1.72
C GLY A 4 -20.06 5.18 2.38
N LYS A 5 -20.18 6.08 3.35
CA LYS A 5 -19.28 6.14 4.50
C LYS A 5 -19.44 4.81 5.21
N GLY A 6 -18.66 3.81 4.78
CA GLY A 6 -18.48 2.59 5.54
C GLY A 6 -18.12 3.03 6.95
N ASN A 7 -19.00 2.75 7.91
CA ASN A 7 -18.94 3.22 9.29
C ASN A 7 -17.71 2.57 9.96
N THR A 8 -16.52 3.07 9.64
CA THR A 8 -15.25 2.56 10.15
C THR A 8 -15.27 2.87 11.63
N SER A 9 -15.22 1.82 12.44
CA SER A 9 -15.35 1.95 13.88
C SER A 9 -14.22 2.82 14.45
N PRO A 10 -14.44 3.53 15.57
CA PRO A 10 -13.38 4.26 16.25
C PRO A 10 -12.15 3.38 16.57
N ALA A 11 -12.37 2.09 16.82
CA ALA A 11 -11.31 1.12 17.06
C ALA A 11 -10.45 0.85 15.80
N GLU A 12 -11.08 0.71 14.63
CA GLU A 12 -10.37 0.55 13.36
C GLU A 12 -9.59 1.82 12.98
N LEU A 13 -10.19 3.00 13.13
CA LEU A 13 -9.49 4.28 12.89
C LEU A 13 -8.25 4.41 13.79
N LEU A 14 -8.38 4.02 15.06
CA LEU A 14 -7.26 3.99 15.99
C LEU A 14 -6.19 2.97 15.55
N LYS A 15 -6.58 1.77 15.13
CA LYS A 15 -5.66 0.76 14.60
C LYS A 15 -4.89 1.28 13.39
N ARG A 16 -5.57 1.85 12.40
CA ARG A 16 -4.95 2.46 11.20
C ARG A 16 -3.98 3.57 11.57
N ARG A 17 -4.35 4.46 12.48
CA ARG A 17 -3.46 5.53 12.97
C ARG A 17 -2.21 4.99 13.67
N ARG A 18 -2.33 3.88 14.41
CA ARG A 18 -1.19 3.21 15.05
C ARG A 18 -0.27 2.56 14.01
N ILE A 19 -0.80 1.93 12.98
CA ILE A 19 -0.01 1.39 11.85
C ILE A 19 0.78 2.51 11.15
N ARG A 20 0.10 3.62 10.79
CA ARG A 20 0.75 4.82 10.22
C ARG A 20 1.88 5.35 11.10
N THR A 21 1.64 5.36 12.41
CA THR A 21 2.63 5.78 13.41
C THR A 21 3.86 4.89 13.40
N ILE A 22 3.69 3.56 13.42
CA ILE A 22 4.80 2.60 13.40
C ILE A 22 5.64 2.79 12.14
N VAL A 23 4.99 2.80 10.97
CA VAL A 23 5.68 2.91 9.68
C VAL A 23 6.45 4.22 9.56
N LEU A 24 5.82 5.36 9.87
CA LEU A 24 6.51 6.65 9.89
C LEU A 24 7.71 6.62 10.84
N MET A 25 7.52 6.15 12.07
CA MET A 25 8.60 6.17 13.05
C MET A 25 9.78 5.31 12.63
N HIS A 26 9.54 4.13 12.07
CA HIS A 26 10.60 3.25 11.61
C HIS A 26 11.33 3.79 10.39
N ASP A 27 10.62 4.40 9.43
CA ASP A 27 11.23 5.12 8.31
C ASP A 27 12.13 6.27 8.79
N LEU A 28 11.61 7.15 9.66
CA LEU A 28 12.38 8.28 10.18
C LEU A 28 13.58 7.83 11.03
N MET A 29 13.42 6.77 11.81
CA MET A 29 14.51 6.16 12.58
C MET A 29 15.63 5.65 11.68
N ALA A 30 15.28 4.97 10.58
CA ALA A 30 16.25 4.49 9.61
C ALA A 30 17.04 5.65 8.97
N ARG A 31 16.37 6.74 8.58
CA ARG A 31 17.00 7.92 7.96
C ARG A 31 18.05 8.59 8.85
N VAL A 32 17.87 8.56 10.16
CA VAL A 32 18.81 9.16 11.12
C VAL A 32 19.78 8.14 11.74
N GLY A 33 19.74 6.89 11.27
CA GLY A 33 20.58 5.80 11.79
C GLY A 33 20.25 5.38 13.22
N ALA A 34 19.04 5.66 13.72
CA ALA A 34 18.60 5.26 15.06
C ALA A 34 18.07 3.83 15.04
N VAL A 35 18.74 2.91 15.75
CA VAL A 35 18.31 1.50 15.84
C VAL A 35 17.25 1.26 16.92
N ASN A 36 17.00 2.24 17.79
CA ASN A 36 15.99 2.14 18.84
C ASN A 36 15.40 3.51 19.23
N ALA A 37 14.27 3.48 19.93
CA ALA A 37 13.54 4.68 20.34
C ALA A 37 14.36 5.65 21.23
N ASN A 38 15.33 5.16 22.00
CA ASN A 38 16.16 6.03 22.86
C ASN A 38 17.17 6.81 22.03
N GLN A 39 17.79 6.17 21.03
CA GLN A 39 18.68 6.85 20.09
C GLN A 39 17.91 7.90 19.28
N PHE A 40 16.70 7.56 18.82
CA PHE A 40 15.84 8.52 18.14
C PHE A 40 15.45 9.69 19.05
N ALA A 41 15.05 9.41 20.30
CA ALA A 41 14.70 10.45 21.27
C ALA A 41 15.86 11.42 21.52
N LYS A 42 17.06 10.89 21.73
CA LYS A 42 18.28 11.69 21.90
C LYS A 42 18.55 12.57 20.68
N TRP A 43 18.47 12.00 19.48
CA TRP A 43 18.65 12.75 18.23
C TRP A 43 17.60 13.85 18.07
N PHE A 44 16.34 13.54 18.38
CA PHE A 44 15.22 14.48 18.28
C PHE A 44 15.38 15.64 19.27
N ASP A 45 15.75 15.37 20.52
CA ASP A 45 15.97 16.41 21.54
C ASP A 45 17.12 17.34 21.13
N LEU A 46 18.25 16.78 20.65
CA LEU A 46 19.36 17.57 20.11
C LEU A 46 18.96 18.42 18.89
N SER A 47 18.14 17.87 18.00
CA SER A 47 17.67 18.56 16.79
C SER A 47 16.64 19.66 17.08
N THR A 48 16.06 19.66 18.29
CA THR A 48 15.00 20.60 18.70
C THR A 48 15.40 21.54 19.83
N GLU A 49 16.63 21.41 20.36
CA GLU A 49 17.18 22.21 21.47
C GLU A 49 17.04 23.74 21.24
N GLY A 50 17.16 24.18 19.99
CA GLY A 50 17.04 25.59 19.59
C GLY A 50 15.61 26.11 19.33
N TRP A 51 14.60 25.23 19.28
CA TRP A 51 13.23 25.62 18.86
C TRP A 51 12.50 26.50 19.86
N SER A 52 13.08 26.72 21.05
CA SER A 52 12.53 27.53 22.14
C SER A 52 13.10 28.97 22.20
N ARG A 53 14.12 29.32 21.39
CA ARG A 53 14.86 30.59 21.59
C ARG A 53 14.67 31.67 20.53
N THR A 54 13.98 31.40 19.43
CA THR A 54 13.77 32.42 18.39
C THR A 54 12.29 32.41 17.98
N THR A 55 11.72 33.62 17.90
CA THR A 55 10.34 33.95 17.47
C THR A 55 9.21 33.76 18.49
N ALA A 56 9.31 34.48 19.62
CA ALA A 56 8.11 34.95 20.33
C ALA A 56 7.47 36.18 19.65
N ALA A 57 8.07 36.73 18.59
CA ALA A 57 7.67 38.02 18.00
C ALA A 57 7.03 37.95 16.60
N GLU A 58 7.08 36.83 15.86
CA GLU A 58 6.65 36.85 14.43
C GLU A 58 5.44 35.97 14.09
N PHE A 59 4.99 35.07 14.97
CA PHE A 59 3.78 34.28 14.71
C PHE A 59 2.95 34.11 15.99
N ALA A 60 2.21 35.16 16.34
CA ALA A 60 1.17 35.10 17.35
C ALA A 60 -0.05 34.32 16.84
N SER A 61 0.04 32.98 16.80
CA SER A 61 -1.10 32.09 17.06
C SER A 61 -0.63 30.67 17.40
N ASP A 62 -0.79 30.26 18.66
CA ASP A 62 -0.86 28.88 19.17
C ASP A 62 0.36 27.93 19.20
N MET A 63 1.54 28.26 18.67
CA MET A 63 2.62 27.25 18.48
C MET A 63 3.98 27.54 19.14
N ALA A 64 4.02 28.36 20.20
CA ALA A 64 5.25 28.67 20.95
C ALA A 64 5.34 27.94 22.29
N THR A 65 5.04 26.63 22.34
CA THR A 65 5.46 25.82 23.51
C THR A 65 6.67 25.00 23.14
N GLN A 66 7.75 25.23 23.90
CA GLN A 66 8.97 24.42 23.94
C GLN A 66 8.66 22.94 23.70
N VAL A 67 9.42 22.32 22.80
CA VAL A 67 9.39 20.88 22.65
C VAL A 67 10.02 20.31 23.91
N ALA A 68 9.20 19.74 24.79
CA ALA A 68 9.68 19.12 26.03
C ALA A 68 10.63 17.96 25.70
N GLU A 69 11.73 17.85 26.44
CA GLU A 69 12.70 16.77 26.32
C GLU A 69 11.98 15.41 26.33
N THR A 70 12.23 14.63 25.30
CA THR A 70 11.46 13.43 25.00
C THR A 70 12.17 12.15 25.42
N GLN A 71 13.50 12.20 25.61
CA GLN A 71 14.30 11.07 26.06
C GLN A 71 13.87 10.58 27.45
N ASP A 72 13.73 11.47 28.43
CA ASP A 72 13.41 11.08 29.81
C ASP A 72 11.95 10.64 29.97
N SER A 73 11.06 11.16 29.12
CA SER A 73 9.62 10.86 29.16
C SER A 73 9.25 9.45 28.65
N LYS A 74 10.19 8.73 28.01
CA LYS A 74 9.94 7.47 27.28
C LYS A 74 8.80 7.57 26.26
N LYS A 75 8.44 8.79 25.83
CA LYS A 75 7.32 9.04 24.89
C LYS A 75 7.51 8.28 23.59
N TRP A 76 8.69 8.40 22.98
CA TRP A 76 9.01 7.74 21.70
C TRP A 76 8.93 6.22 21.79
N TYR A 77 9.22 5.63 22.94
CA TYR A 77 9.13 4.19 23.13
C TYR A 77 7.69 3.68 22.91
N ARG A 78 6.68 4.38 23.45
CA ARG A 78 5.27 4.02 23.27
C ARG A 78 4.76 4.28 21.85
N ILE A 79 5.33 5.27 21.18
CA ILE A 79 4.97 5.64 19.80
C ILE A 79 5.58 4.63 18.81
N VAL A 80 6.88 4.34 18.93
CA VAL A 80 7.60 3.39 18.07
C VAL A 80 7.06 1.96 18.21
N SER A 81 6.70 1.52 19.42
CA SER A 81 6.04 0.22 19.60
C SER A 81 4.60 0.18 19.09
N GLY A 82 4.07 1.32 18.67
CA GLY A 82 2.69 1.50 18.29
C GLY A 82 1.70 1.40 19.45
N ALA A 83 2.14 1.39 20.72
CA ALA A 83 1.22 1.40 21.87
C ALA A 83 0.40 2.70 21.95
N GLN A 84 0.95 3.81 21.45
CA GLN A 84 0.29 5.11 21.39
C GLN A 84 0.38 5.68 19.97
N PRO A 85 -0.73 6.15 19.38
CA PRO A 85 -0.67 6.83 18.09
C PRO A 85 0.04 8.18 18.20
N LEU A 86 0.64 8.61 17.10
CA LEU A 86 1.26 9.92 17.00
C LEU A 86 0.19 11.03 17.10
N SER A 87 0.46 12.06 17.92
CA SER A 87 -0.41 13.24 18.03
C SER A 87 -0.12 14.24 16.91
N GLU A 88 -1.10 15.06 16.51
CA GLU A 88 -0.93 16.10 15.47
C GLU A 88 0.25 17.05 15.76
N ARG A 89 0.43 17.42 17.03
CA ARG A 89 1.56 18.23 17.46
C ARG A 89 2.90 17.53 17.26
N SER A 90 2.98 16.24 17.57
CA SER A 90 4.21 15.48 17.34
C SER A 90 4.48 15.31 15.84
N LEU A 91 3.44 15.14 15.02
CA LEU A 91 3.57 15.03 13.57
C LEU A 91 4.07 16.35 12.98
N SER A 92 3.52 17.46 13.44
CA SER A 92 3.94 18.80 13.00
C SER A 92 5.38 19.11 13.39
N ASN A 93 5.81 18.67 14.58
CA ASN A 93 7.23 18.75 14.96
C ASN A 93 8.11 17.88 14.05
N LEU A 94 7.73 16.62 13.80
CA LEU A 94 8.49 15.76 12.88
C LEU A 94 8.55 16.34 11.47
N GLN A 95 7.47 16.95 10.97
CA GLN A 95 7.42 17.59 9.66
C GLN A 95 8.43 18.75 9.52
N ARG A 96 8.72 19.47 10.60
CA ARG A 96 9.74 20.52 10.59
C ARG A 96 11.15 19.98 10.39
N LEU A 97 11.42 18.74 10.82
CA LEU A 97 12.71 18.05 10.63
C LEU A 97 12.74 17.25 9.33
N PHE A 98 11.59 16.70 8.93
CA PHE A 98 11.41 15.86 7.76
C PHE A 98 10.21 16.39 6.95
N PRO A 99 10.44 17.22 5.92
CA PRO A 99 9.37 17.89 5.18
C PRO A 99 8.29 16.95 4.64
N ASP A 100 8.66 15.70 4.34
CA ASP A 100 7.79 14.65 3.81
C ASP A 100 7.11 13.76 4.88
N ALA A 101 7.34 14.00 6.19
CA ALA A 101 6.78 13.15 7.25
C ALA A 101 5.25 13.05 7.21
N ARG A 102 4.56 14.13 6.85
CA ARG A 102 3.10 14.09 6.67
C ARG A 102 2.70 13.21 5.51
N ARG A 103 3.40 13.33 4.37
CA ARG A 103 3.16 12.49 3.17
C ARG A 103 3.31 11.01 3.53
N ILE A 104 4.39 10.64 4.20
CA ILE A 104 4.62 9.25 4.65
C ILE A 104 3.55 8.80 5.65
N PHE A 105 3.13 9.68 6.56
CA PHE A 105 2.11 9.33 7.54
C PHE A 105 0.73 9.06 6.91
N PHE A 106 0.32 9.88 5.94
CA PHE A 106 -1.00 9.77 5.33
C PHE A 106 -1.03 8.78 4.18
N ASP A 107 -0.02 8.83 3.31
CA ASP A 107 0.04 8.08 2.06
C ASP A 107 0.77 6.75 2.26
N GLY A 108 1.75 6.69 3.18
CA GLY A 108 2.59 5.50 3.39
C GLY A 108 3.76 5.40 2.41
N PRO A 109 4.70 4.47 2.64
CA PRO A 109 5.74 4.13 1.68
C PRO A 109 5.07 3.63 0.39
N GLU A 110 5.54 4.12 -0.75
CA GLU A 110 4.95 3.87 -2.08
C GLU A 110 3.41 4.02 -2.14
N ARG A 111 2.85 4.89 -1.29
CA ARG A 111 1.42 5.24 -1.23
C ARG A 111 0.49 4.10 -0.79
N ILE A 112 1.01 3.08 -0.10
CA ILE A 112 0.22 1.92 0.34
C ILE A 112 -0.97 2.28 1.26
N PHE A 113 -0.88 3.33 2.08
CA PHE A 113 -2.00 3.75 2.95
C PHE A 113 -3.06 4.53 2.19
N GLU A 114 -2.67 5.25 1.14
CA GLU A 114 -3.62 5.81 0.19
C GLU A 114 -4.35 4.69 -0.56
N ALA A 115 -3.61 3.68 -1.04
CA ALA A 115 -4.19 2.50 -1.65
C ALA A 115 -5.17 1.79 -0.72
N LEU A 116 -4.83 1.59 0.56
CA LEU A 116 -5.68 0.90 1.53
C LEU A 116 -6.88 1.72 2.01
N TRP A 117 -6.68 3.00 2.31
CA TRP A 117 -7.62 3.81 3.09
C TRP A 117 -7.96 5.17 2.50
N GLY A 118 -7.33 5.54 1.37
CA GLY A 118 -7.66 6.74 0.61
C GLY A 118 -9.05 6.67 -0.02
N GLU A 119 -9.54 7.81 -0.50
CA GLU A 119 -10.82 7.90 -1.21
C GLU A 119 -10.72 7.20 -2.57
N ILE A 120 -11.81 6.58 -3.03
CA ILE A 120 -11.81 5.83 -4.30
C ILE A 120 -11.37 6.71 -5.48
N ASP A 121 -11.82 7.96 -5.48
CA ASP A 121 -11.60 8.96 -6.52
C ASP A 121 -10.12 9.30 -6.73
N THR A 122 -9.26 9.07 -5.72
CA THR A 122 -7.81 9.35 -5.81
C THR A 122 -7.00 8.12 -6.20
N LEU A 123 -7.58 6.91 -6.14
CA LEU A 123 -6.85 5.65 -6.33
C LEU A 123 -6.23 5.50 -7.72
N TRP A 124 -6.85 6.07 -8.74
CA TRP A 124 -6.27 6.06 -10.09
C TRP A 124 -4.89 6.71 -10.16
N SER A 125 -4.63 7.69 -9.29
CA SER A 125 -3.29 8.29 -9.25
C SER A 125 -2.25 7.39 -8.60
N VAL A 126 -2.65 6.36 -7.84
CA VAL A 126 -1.76 5.34 -7.26
C VAL A 126 -1.36 4.32 -8.34
N CYS A 127 -2.28 3.99 -9.24
CA CYS A 127 -2.02 3.14 -10.38
C CYS A 127 -1.01 3.81 -11.31
N ARG A 128 0.09 3.12 -11.58
CA ARG A 128 1.08 3.52 -12.58
C ARG A 128 0.77 2.91 -13.94
N VAL A 129 -0.22 2.02 -14.03
CA VAL A 129 -0.43 1.13 -15.19
C VAL A 129 -0.15 1.86 -16.49
N VAL A 130 1.01 1.48 -16.99
CA VAL A 130 1.46 1.63 -18.35
C VAL A 130 0.91 0.41 -19.06
N GLY A 131 -0.09 0.59 -19.91
CA GLY A 131 -0.36 -0.39 -20.95
C GLY A 131 0.84 -0.40 -21.87
N HIS A 132 1.49 -1.54 -21.97
CA HIS A 132 2.43 -1.79 -23.05
C HIS A 132 1.63 -2.41 -24.18
N ALA A 133 1.78 -1.90 -25.41
CA ALA A 133 1.33 -2.61 -26.59
C ALA A 133 2.17 -3.89 -26.74
N TYR A 134 1.84 -4.92 -25.96
CA TYR A 134 2.34 -6.26 -26.21
C TYR A 134 1.65 -6.76 -27.47
N GLU A 135 2.32 -6.64 -28.62
CA GLU A 135 2.17 -7.69 -29.61
C GLU A 135 2.78 -8.94 -28.98
N PHE A 136 1.94 -9.75 -28.30
CA PHE A 136 2.37 -11.10 -27.97
C PHE A 136 2.92 -11.74 -29.25
N PRO A 137 4.06 -12.46 -29.18
CA PRO A 137 4.54 -13.21 -30.31
C PRO A 137 3.37 -14.06 -30.81
N ASP A 138 2.89 -13.80 -32.02
CA ASP A 138 2.04 -14.75 -32.72
C ASP A 138 2.72 -16.12 -32.52
N PRO A 139 2.03 -17.17 -32.04
CA PRO A 139 2.65 -18.48 -31.88
C PRO A 139 3.27 -19.01 -33.20
N LYS A 140 2.93 -18.41 -34.35
CA LYS A 140 3.53 -18.65 -35.67
C LYS A 140 4.68 -17.70 -36.03
N ARG A 141 5.00 -16.73 -35.18
CA ARG A 141 6.00 -15.67 -35.36
C ARG A 141 6.78 -15.47 -34.03
N PRO A 142 7.75 -16.34 -33.73
CA PRO A 142 8.56 -16.19 -32.53
C PRO A 142 9.29 -14.85 -32.56
N VAL A 143 9.06 -14.03 -31.53
CA VAL A 143 9.81 -12.78 -31.31
C VAL A 143 11.21 -13.17 -30.86
N ASP A 144 12.21 -12.66 -31.56
CA ASP A 144 13.60 -12.83 -31.16
C ASP A 144 13.87 -11.94 -29.95
N VAL A 145 13.85 -12.55 -28.77
CA VAL A 145 14.07 -11.92 -27.46
C VAL A 145 15.40 -11.16 -27.39
N SER A 146 16.34 -11.44 -28.29
CA SER A 146 17.62 -10.73 -28.38
C SER A 146 17.54 -9.34 -29.05
N THR A 147 16.39 -8.99 -29.64
CA THR A 147 16.11 -7.71 -30.30
C THR A 147 15.07 -6.84 -29.59
N PHE A 148 14.57 -7.30 -28.43
CA PHE A 148 13.59 -6.59 -27.63
C PHE A 148 14.27 -5.44 -26.87
N ASP A 149 13.98 -4.20 -27.25
CA ASP A 149 14.34 -3.02 -26.48
C ASP A 149 13.16 -2.62 -25.57
N PRO A 150 13.29 -2.70 -24.23
CA PRO A 150 12.24 -2.28 -23.31
C PRO A 150 11.81 -0.81 -23.49
N ASP A 151 12.68 0.03 -24.07
CA ASP A 151 12.42 1.45 -24.33
C ASP A 151 11.52 1.69 -25.56
N ASP A 152 11.29 0.68 -26.41
CA ASP A 152 10.43 0.74 -27.61
C ASP A 152 8.94 0.45 -27.32
N LEU A 153 8.59 0.12 -26.08
CA LEU A 153 7.20 -0.15 -25.70
C LEU A 153 6.41 1.17 -25.67
N GLU A 154 5.39 1.29 -26.52
CA GLU A 154 4.46 2.42 -26.46
C GLU A 154 3.74 2.40 -25.09
N VAL A 155 4.07 3.39 -24.26
CA VAL A 155 3.50 3.59 -22.94
C VAL A 155 2.12 4.20 -23.12
N LEU A 156 1.08 3.36 -23.10
CA LEU A 156 -0.28 3.82 -22.89
C LEU A 156 -0.41 4.10 -21.39
N ALA A 157 -0.36 5.36 -20.99
CA ALA A 157 -0.71 5.78 -19.64
C ALA A 157 -1.82 6.81 -19.78
N ASP A 158 -2.80 6.82 -18.86
CA ASP A 158 -3.94 7.75 -18.76
C ASP A 158 -5.33 7.22 -19.15
N ALA A 159 -6.29 8.14 -19.29
CA ALA A 159 -7.70 7.91 -19.62
C ALA A 159 -7.95 7.21 -20.96
N SER A 160 -6.90 6.94 -21.75
CA SER A 160 -6.99 6.13 -22.97
C SER A 160 -7.14 4.63 -22.72
N LEU A 161 -6.73 4.13 -21.55
CA LEU A 161 -6.90 2.72 -21.17
C LEU A 161 -8.22 2.50 -20.42
N SER A 162 -8.95 1.47 -20.82
CA SER A 162 -10.06 0.98 -20.02
C SER A 162 -9.57 0.40 -18.68
N PHE A 163 -10.48 0.26 -17.73
CA PHE A 163 -10.15 -0.37 -16.44
C PHE A 163 -9.74 -1.83 -16.65
N GLU A 164 -10.42 -2.53 -17.55
CA GLU A 164 -10.16 -3.92 -17.91
C GLU A 164 -8.75 -4.10 -18.48
N GLU A 165 -8.35 -3.25 -19.44
CA GLU A 165 -6.99 -3.27 -20.01
C GLU A 165 -5.94 -2.93 -18.94
N SER A 166 -6.26 -2.00 -18.02
CA SER A 166 -5.35 -1.64 -16.94
C SER A 166 -5.12 -2.81 -15.98
N LEU A 167 -6.19 -3.49 -15.56
CA LEU A 167 -6.09 -4.66 -14.69
C LEU A 167 -5.39 -5.83 -15.39
N TYR A 168 -5.70 -6.05 -16.67
CA TYR A 168 -5.07 -7.06 -17.52
C TYR A 168 -3.55 -6.84 -17.61
N ASN A 169 -3.12 -5.64 -18.01
CA ASN A 169 -1.71 -5.31 -18.17
C ASN A 169 -0.95 -5.47 -16.86
N PHE A 170 -1.54 -5.01 -15.75
CA PHE A 170 -0.94 -5.17 -14.43
C PHE A 170 -0.80 -6.65 -14.02
N GLU A 171 -1.83 -7.48 -14.27
CA GLU A 171 -1.76 -8.93 -14.01
C GLU A 171 -0.65 -9.58 -14.83
N CYS A 172 -0.50 -9.22 -16.10
CA CYS A 172 0.60 -9.65 -16.96
C CYS A 172 1.97 -9.25 -16.39
N SER A 173 2.15 -8.00 -15.94
CA SER A 173 3.40 -7.53 -15.35
C SER A 173 3.79 -8.32 -14.09
N ILE A 174 2.84 -8.57 -13.18
CA ILE A 174 3.10 -9.35 -11.96
C ILE A 174 3.48 -10.80 -12.28
N LEU A 175 2.84 -11.41 -13.28
CA LEU A 175 3.20 -12.75 -13.75
C LEU A 175 4.59 -12.77 -14.39
N ALA A 176 4.94 -11.76 -15.18
CA ALA A 176 6.25 -11.63 -15.80
C ALA A 176 7.36 -11.48 -14.74
N TYR A 177 7.19 -10.62 -13.75
CA TYR A 177 8.16 -10.47 -12.66
C TYR A 177 8.47 -11.80 -11.96
N ARG A 178 7.44 -12.63 -11.71
CA ARG A 178 7.62 -13.96 -11.10
C ARG A 178 8.35 -14.93 -12.02
N GLU A 179 8.06 -14.92 -13.31
CA GLU A 179 8.67 -15.81 -14.30
C GLU A 179 10.16 -15.48 -14.53
N PHE A 180 10.48 -14.19 -14.60
CA PHE A 180 11.83 -13.71 -14.86
C PHE A 180 12.67 -13.52 -13.58
N GLY A 181 12.07 -13.68 -12.40
CA GLY A 181 12.77 -13.66 -11.11
C GLY A 181 13.07 -12.26 -10.58
N ASP A 182 12.39 -11.24 -11.08
CA ASP A 182 12.46 -9.88 -10.58
C ASP A 182 11.69 -9.73 -9.26
N GLU A 183 12.18 -8.85 -8.38
CA GLU A 183 11.58 -8.62 -7.06
C GLU A 183 10.36 -7.69 -7.16
N LEU A 184 9.22 -8.13 -6.61
CA LEU A 184 8.06 -7.26 -6.41
C LEU A 184 8.33 -6.26 -5.28
N THR A 185 7.80 -5.05 -5.42
CA THR A 185 7.98 -3.98 -4.42
C THR A 185 6.66 -3.54 -3.77
N ILE A 186 6.75 -2.69 -2.74
CA ILE A 186 5.57 -2.10 -2.08
C ILE A 186 4.74 -1.26 -3.08
N ASP A 187 5.34 -0.73 -4.15
CA ASP A 187 4.59 -0.02 -5.19
C ASP A 187 3.63 -0.96 -5.95
N CYS A 188 4.07 -2.16 -6.33
CA CYS A 188 3.26 -3.20 -6.95
C CYS A 188 2.10 -3.56 -6.03
N LEU A 189 2.36 -3.74 -4.73
CA LEU A 189 1.29 -4.01 -3.77
C LEU A 189 0.29 -2.84 -3.67
N SER A 190 0.77 -1.61 -3.67
CA SER A 190 -0.08 -0.42 -3.58
C SER A 190 -0.99 -0.29 -4.81
N GLU A 191 -0.43 -0.53 -5.99
CA GLU A 191 -1.17 -0.56 -7.24
C GLU A 191 -2.20 -1.71 -7.30
N ALA A 192 -1.81 -2.91 -6.89
CA ALA A 192 -2.72 -4.06 -6.80
C ALA A 192 -3.93 -3.75 -5.88
N ILE A 193 -3.68 -3.14 -4.72
CA ILE A 193 -4.74 -2.75 -3.78
C ILE A 193 -5.62 -1.66 -4.37
N ALA A 194 -5.03 -0.66 -5.05
CA ALA A 194 -5.78 0.41 -5.71
C ALA A 194 -6.70 -0.15 -6.79
N LEU A 195 -6.18 -0.97 -7.71
CA LEU A 195 -6.96 -1.63 -8.77
C LEU A 195 -8.06 -2.53 -8.19
N TYR A 196 -7.78 -3.29 -7.12
CA TYR A 196 -8.77 -4.11 -6.44
C TYR A 196 -9.95 -3.29 -5.88
N ARG A 197 -9.65 -2.14 -5.26
CA ARG A 197 -10.68 -1.25 -4.68
C ARG A 197 -11.44 -0.48 -5.75
N ILE A 198 -10.76 -0.05 -6.82
CA ILE A 198 -11.41 0.53 -8.00
C ILE A 198 -12.35 -0.50 -8.62
N HIS A 199 -11.91 -1.75 -8.75
CA HIS A 199 -12.74 -2.85 -9.23
C HIS A 199 -13.99 -3.04 -8.35
N ASP A 200 -13.88 -3.00 -7.01
CA ASP A 200 -15.04 -3.07 -6.10
C ASP A 200 -16.01 -1.89 -6.27
N ALA A 201 -15.51 -0.70 -6.63
CA ALA A 201 -16.36 0.43 -6.92
C ALA A 201 -17.09 0.28 -8.27
N ILE A 202 -16.36 -0.12 -9.31
CA ILE A 202 -16.87 -0.26 -10.69
C ILE A 202 -17.82 -1.47 -10.81
N SER A 203 -17.51 -2.61 -10.15
CA SER A 203 -18.35 -3.83 -10.24
C SER A 203 -19.77 -3.64 -9.72
N ARG A 204 -20.01 -2.58 -8.94
CA ARG A 204 -21.35 -2.18 -8.47
C ARG A 204 -22.16 -1.43 -9.52
N LEU A 205 -21.49 -0.89 -10.54
CA LEU A 205 -22.09 -0.07 -11.59
C LEU A 205 -22.23 -0.85 -12.90
N CYS A 206 -21.24 -1.68 -13.23
CA CYS A 206 -21.25 -2.51 -14.44
C CYS A 206 -20.59 -3.88 -14.19
N LYS A 207 -20.79 -4.81 -15.14
CA LYS A 207 -20.12 -6.12 -15.11
C LYS A 207 -18.70 -5.96 -15.63
N VAL A 208 -17.74 -6.34 -14.81
CA VAL A 208 -16.30 -6.31 -15.10
C VAL A 208 -15.71 -7.65 -14.66
N ASP A 209 -14.77 -8.20 -15.43
CA ASP A 209 -14.04 -9.40 -14.99
C ASP A 209 -13.17 -9.04 -13.78
N GLY A 210 -13.35 -9.81 -12.71
CA GLY A 210 -12.73 -9.57 -11.42
C GLY A 210 -11.68 -10.59 -11.01
N VAL A 211 -11.41 -11.62 -11.83
CA VAL A 211 -10.52 -12.73 -11.47
C VAL A 211 -9.13 -12.22 -11.09
N GLY A 212 -8.58 -11.28 -11.87
CA GLY A 212 -7.26 -10.69 -11.63
C GLY A 212 -7.20 -9.72 -10.43
N ALA A 213 -8.32 -9.12 -10.04
CA ALA A 213 -8.34 -7.97 -9.11
C ALA A 213 -7.77 -8.31 -7.72
N TYR A 214 -8.35 -9.29 -7.03
CA TYR A 214 -7.83 -9.72 -5.73
C TYR A 214 -6.63 -10.67 -5.85
N ARG A 215 -6.54 -11.40 -6.96
CA ARG A 215 -5.42 -12.30 -7.23
C ARG A 215 -4.09 -11.57 -7.21
N CYS A 216 -3.98 -10.42 -7.89
CA CYS A 216 -2.73 -9.65 -7.91
C CYS A 216 -2.34 -9.19 -6.49
N VAL A 217 -3.30 -8.77 -5.66
CA VAL A 217 -3.05 -8.43 -4.25
C VAL A 217 -2.44 -9.61 -3.50
N ARG A 218 -2.99 -10.82 -3.69
CA ARG A 218 -2.46 -12.02 -3.05
C ARG A 218 -1.09 -12.44 -3.57
N MET A 219 -0.83 -12.31 -4.86
CA MET A 219 0.50 -12.55 -5.44
C MET A 219 1.53 -11.62 -4.80
N CYS A 220 1.23 -10.32 -4.68
CA CYS A 220 2.10 -9.37 -3.99
C CYS A 220 2.28 -9.70 -2.50
N LEU A 221 1.22 -10.08 -1.77
CA LEU A 221 1.34 -10.42 -0.34
C LEU A 221 2.10 -11.72 -0.10
N ASN A 222 2.02 -12.68 -1.03
CA ASN A 222 2.75 -13.95 -0.94
C ASN A 222 4.24 -13.80 -1.32
N ASP A 223 4.63 -12.67 -1.91
CA ASP A 223 6.01 -12.38 -2.24
C ASP A 223 6.88 -12.13 -1.00
N GLN A 224 8.03 -12.80 -0.96
CA GLN A 224 8.91 -12.76 0.19
C GLN A 224 9.63 -11.41 0.35
N ALA A 225 9.91 -10.70 -0.75
CA ALA A 225 10.55 -9.39 -0.70
C ALA A 225 9.59 -8.36 -0.07
N ILE A 226 8.33 -8.34 -0.52
CA ILE A 226 7.28 -7.48 0.07
C ILE A 226 7.06 -7.79 1.55
N ALA A 227 6.90 -9.07 1.90
CA ALA A 227 6.72 -9.49 3.28
C ALA A 227 7.90 -9.05 4.18
N THR A 228 9.13 -9.17 3.65
CA THR A 228 10.34 -8.75 4.36
C THR A 228 10.37 -7.23 4.54
N GLN A 229 10.12 -6.46 3.48
CA GLN A 229 10.10 -5.00 3.51
C GLN A 229 9.07 -4.47 4.53
N LEU A 230 7.83 -4.98 4.51
CA LEU A 230 6.79 -4.56 5.44
C LEU A 230 7.10 -4.95 6.90
N ARG A 231 7.76 -6.09 7.11
CA ARG A 231 8.18 -6.53 8.45
C ARG A 231 9.35 -5.73 9.00
N THR A 232 10.13 -5.02 8.18
CA THR A 232 11.19 -4.12 8.69
C THR A 232 10.64 -2.98 9.57
N PHE A 233 9.38 -2.61 9.36
CA PHE A 233 8.69 -1.62 10.20
C PHE A 233 8.30 -2.17 11.57
N ASN A 234 8.41 -3.48 11.81
CA ASN A 234 8.11 -4.08 13.10
C ASN A 234 9.36 -4.07 13.99
N SER A 235 9.30 -3.41 15.14
CA SER A 235 10.26 -3.63 16.21
C SER A 235 9.96 -4.94 16.95
N HIS A 236 10.96 -5.54 17.62
CA HIS A 236 10.76 -6.71 18.49
C HIS A 236 9.72 -6.50 19.60
N ARG A 237 9.34 -5.25 19.87
CA ARG A 237 8.34 -4.87 20.87
C ARG A 237 7.13 -4.18 20.24
N ALA A 238 6.95 -4.29 18.93
CA ALA A 238 5.80 -3.76 18.24
C ALA A 238 4.54 -4.48 18.74
N THR A 239 3.52 -3.69 19.08
CA THR A 239 2.22 -4.19 19.52
C THR A 239 1.31 -4.57 18.35
N ILE A 240 1.71 -4.20 17.14
CA ILE A 240 1.01 -4.43 15.89
C ILE A 240 2.07 -4.87 14.88
N ASP A 241 1.85 -6.02 14.25
CA ASP A 241 2.60 -6.42 13.07
C ASP A 241 1.95 -5.75 11.84
N VAL A 242 2.73 -4.91 11.14
CA VAL A 242 2.26 -4.14 9.97
C VAL A 242 1.83 -5.06 8.83
N TYR A 243 2.66 -6.04 8.47
CA TYR A 243 2.37 -6.98 7.40
C TYR A 243 1.10 -7.79 7.71
N GLU A 244 1.03 -8.41 8.89
CA GLU A 244 -0.15 -9.19 9.29
C GLU A 244 -1.40 -8.31 9.37
N SER A 245 -1.27 -7.06 9.81
CA SER A 245 -2.41 -6.15 9.88
C SER A 245 -2.99 -5.80 8.51
N ILE A 246 -2.12 -5.52 7.53
CA ILE A 246 -2.51 -5.22 6.15
C ILE A 246 -3.12 -6.47 5.50
N SER A 247 -2.42 -7.62 5.61
CA SER A 247 -2.88 -8.90 5.04
C SER A 247 -4.24 -9.32 5.59
N ASN A 248 -4.45 -9.21 6.91
CA ASN A 248 -5.74 -9.55 7.53
C ASN A 248 -6.86 -8.57 7.16
N GLU A 249 -6.56 -7.28 6.97
CA GLU A 249 -7.55 -6.29 6.55
C GLU A 249 -8.03 -6.58 5.11
N LEU A 250 -7.10 -6.87 4.19
CA LEU A 250 -7.40 -7.24 2.81
C LEU A 250 -8.16 -8.58 2.73
N PHE A 251 -7.73 -9.58 3.50
CA PHE A 251 -8.45 -10.85 3.63
C PHE A 251 -9.90 -10.65 4.09
N THR A 252 -10.10 -9.85 5.13
CA THR A 252 -11.44 -9.58 5.67
C THR A 252 -12.28 -8.78 4.67
N ALA A 253 -11.68 -7.82 3.97
CA ALA A 253 -12.34 -7.06 2.92
C ALA A 253 -12.83 -7.98 1.79
N GLU A 254 -12.01 -8.94 1.38
CA GLU A 254 -12.35 -9.87 0.31
C GLU A 254 -13.43 -10.88 0.70
N VAL A 255 -13.30 -11.51 1.87
CA VAL A 255 -14.37 -12.39 2.37
C VAL A 255 -15.69 -11.65 2.47
N ARG A 256 -15.66 -10.38 2.90
CA ARG A 256 -16.85 -9.52 2.95
C ARG A 256 -17.38 -9.22 1.54
N ARG A 257 -16.51 -8.95 0.57
CA ARG A 257 -16.90 -8.69 -0.83
C ARG A 257 -17.60 -9.91 -1.44
N LEU A 258 -16.99 -11.09 -1.36
CA LEU A 258 -17.56 -12.35 -1.89
C LEU A 258 -18.93 -12.71 -1.29
N ARG A 259 -19.14 -12.37 0.00
CA ARG A 259 -20.44 -12.56 0.66
C ARG A 259 -21.52 -11.64 0.11
N ASN A 260 -21.17 -10.41 -0.24
CA ASN A 260 -22.13 -9.34 -0.52
C ASN A 260 -22.34 -9.09 -2.02
N ASP A 261 -21.35 -9.39 -2.85
CA ASP A 261 -21.40 -9.20 -4.30
C ASP A 261 -21.59 -10.55 -5.02
N LEU A 262 -22.84 -10.85 -5.38
CA LEU A 262 -23.20 -12.09 -6.05
C LEU A 262 -22.60 -12.20 -7.46
N GLU A 263 -22.52 -11.10 -8.21
CA GLU A 263 -22.03 -11.14 -9.58
C GLU A 263 -20.51 -11.30 -9.60
N TYR A 264 -19.79 -10.59 -8.72
CA TYR A 264 -18.35 -10.81 -8.52
C TYR A 264 -18.04 -12.24 -8.07
N ARG A 265 -18.81 -12.78 -7.11
CA ARG A 265 -18.64 -14.17 -6.67
C ARG A 265 -18.81 -15.16 -7.83
N LYS A 266 -19.79 -14.94 -8.71
CA LYS A 266 -20.00 -15.79 -9.90
C LYS A 266 -18.84 -15.67 -10.88
N SER A 267 -18.27 -14.47 -11.08
CA SER A 267 -17.15 -14.28 -12.00
C SER A 267 -15.88 -14.98 -11.51
N VAL A 268 -15.60 -14.97 -10.21
CA VAL A 268 -14.42 -15.65 -9.65
C VAL A 268 -14.61 -17.15 -9.42
N GLY A 269 -15.86 -17.63 -9.40
CA GLY A 269 -16.17 -19.06 -9.20
C GLY A 269 -15.89 -19.60 -7.80
N ALA A 270 -15.77 -18.71 -6.79
CA ALA A 270 -15.42 -19.11 -5.43
C ALA A 270 -16.63 -19.67 -4.66
N GLU A 271 -16.52 -20.91 -4.18
CA GLU A 271 -17.50 -21.54 -3.29
C GLU A 271 -17.13 -21.35 -1.81
N ASP A 272 -15.87 -21.60 -1.44
CA ASP A 272 -15.32 -21.25 -0.13
C ASP A 272 -14.59 -19.90 -0.19
N PHE A 273 -15.23 -18.88 0.38
CA PHE A 273 -14.71 -17.51 0.36
C PHE A 273 -13.43 -17.36 1.18
N ALA A 274 -13.28 -18.11 2.27
CA ALA A 274 -12.11 -18.02 3.12
C ALA A 274 -10.92 -18.76 2.51
N GLU A 275 -11.17 -19.83 1.77
CA GLU A 275 -10.15 -20.52 0.97
C GLU A 275 -9.67 -19.63 -0.18
N TYR A 276 -10.59 -19.10 -1.00
CA TYR A 276 -10.24 -18.19 -2.09
C TYR A 276 -9.50 -16.94 -1.60
N ALA A 277 -9.97 -16.32 -0.51
CA ALA A 277 -9.33 -15.12 0.00
C ALA A 277 -7.90 -15.36 0.54
N ARG A 278 -7.54 -16.61 0.88
CA ARG A 278 -6.17 -17.01 1.25
C ARG A 278 -5.34 -17.35 0.03
N ASP A 279 -5.90 -18.12 -0.87
CA ASP A 279 -5.19 -18.65 -2.03
C ASP A 279 -6.08 -18.67 -3.29
N PRO A 280 -6.19 -17.52 -3.99
CA PRO A 280 -6.93 -17.46 -5.24
C PRO A 280 -6.21 -18.20 -6.38
N GLU A 281 -4.93 -18.57 -6.22
CA GLU A 281 -4.18 -19.35 -7.20
C GLU A 281 -4.61 -20.82 -7.23
N SER A 282 -5.22 -21.32 -6.15
CA SER A 282 -5.78 -22.67 -6.08
C SER A 282 -6.91 -22.92 -7.10
N LEU A 283 -7.70 -21.89 -7.43
CA LEU A 283 -8.82 -22.00 -8.40
C LEU A 283 -8.37 -21.87 -9.85
N CYS A 284 -7.28 -21.13 -10.10
CA CYS A 284 -6.71 -20.93 -11.43
C CYS A 284 -5.20 -20.79 -11.25
N SER A 285 -4.40 -21.73 -11.74
CA SER A 285 -2.93 -21.63 -11.58
C SER A 285 -2.39 -20.42 -12.33
N SER A 286 -1.23 -19.91 -11.93
CA SER A 286 -0.60 -18.78 -12.62
C SER A 286 -0.26 -19.10 -14.08
N GLU A 287 0.09 -20.36 -14.37
CA GLU A 287 0.28 -20.86 -15.74
C GLU A 287 -1.03 -20.88 -16.55
N ALA A 288 -2.11 -21.40 -15.98
CA ALA A 288 -3.41 -21.43 -16.64
C ALA A 288 -3.95 -20.01 -16.88
N ARG A 289 -3.72 -19.10 -15.93
CA ARG A 289 -4.09 -17.69 -16.07
C ARG A 289 -3.25 -17.00 -17.15
N ALA A 290 -1.93 -17.20 -17.15
CA ALA A 290 -1.06 -16.66 -18.20
C ALA A 290 -1.48 -17.13 -19.60
N GLU A 291 -1.87 -18.40 -19.75
CA GLU A 291 -2.36 -18.93 -21.02
C GLU A 291 -3.72 -18.35 -21.43
N LEU A 292 -4.65 -18.15 -20.50
CA LEU A 292 -5.92 -17.48 -20.77
C LEU A 292 -5.71 -16.02 -21.21
N LEU A 293 -4.75 -15.33 -20.60
CA LEU A 293 -4.43 -13.95 -20.96
C LEU A 293 -3.79 -13.88 -22.35
N ARG A 294 -2.94 -14.85 -22.75
CA ARG A 294 -2.37 -14.92 -24.11
C ARG A 294 -3.40 -15.08 -25.25
N ILE A 295 -4.61 -15.56 -24.93
CA ILE A 295 -5.66 -15.87 -25.92
C ILE A 295 -6.70 -14.73 -26.04
N ALA A 296 -6.73 -13.80 -25.07
CA ALA A 296 -7.67 -12.68 -25.00
C ALA A 296 -7.19 -11.47 -25.81
#